data_AF-A0A9W7A1U9-F1
#
_entry.id   AF-A0A9W7A1U9-F1
#
_cell.length_a   1.000
_cell.length_b   1.000
_cell.length_c   1.000
_cell.angle_alpha   90.00
_cell.angle_beta   90.00
_cell.angle_gamma   90.00
#
_symmetry.space_group_name_H-M   'P 1'
#
loop_
_entity.id
_entity.type
_entity.pdbx_description
1 polymer ?
#
loop_
_entity_poly.entity_id
_entity_poly.type
_entity_poly.pdbx_seq_one_letter_code
_entity_poly.pdbx_strand_id
1 'polypeptide(L)'
;MSTFGAKLSPHRPFTLSSPHRPNRNSIEAQCNLEGRANHRRRSMMGRLSGVSDKSHRLSMKRVFTRQSGYTFFSRERTHLMLLNLITCLSLFIFLLGMFGTLLISVGFTQPDTLTLNLSNMYCSIMILSFTSFVVFCVCLMSRAAFQKIKIPRLLRAWWFFNYLAPFLAFFSLSSFDFENTIGLWSEKFWPSSSYLWVRQLFCESDTAETLCKVPTNIYAGGGSDVDAWCLSNYNSTSCYSINVSGLNNMKIFSLVLSITLLTFGLFLLVCFVLIIISLRQLIGTEFITAINLAHAETLGWLIIPVIPSLTAGLLLYLNVSVWLLESQLVYVFFFIYAGFTFLSSVMGLLITHKSANTSTQIRWKLITIKIFMSSSVLSAASAVNILVFGVMFWLDVSATAISESTKVDIACSFDYSSSCTGCPQTCDEWTKDQVLQVLRSSFKVVAALAVILFLYSLANLRTGMSWLRFYKSYRVEYV
;
A
#
# COMPACT_ATOMS: atom_id res chain seq x y z
N MET A 1 60.28 -12.33 13.27
CA MET A 1 61.20 -12.65 12.15
C MET A 1 60.36 -12.65 10.88
N SER A 2 60.87 -12.04 9.80
CA SER A 2 60.19 -11.65 8.56
C SER A 2 59.39 -10.34 8.60
N THR A 3 60.01 -9.38 7.92
CA THR A 3 59.72 -7.97 7.69
C THR A 3 58.89 -7.79 6.43
N PHE A 4 57.90 -6.91 6.43
CA PHE A 4 57.43 -6.25 5.21
C PHE A 4 57.30 -4.75 5.47
N GLY A 5 58.26 -4.01 4.90
CA GLY A 5 58.27 -2.55 4.87
C GLY A 5 57.45 -2.04 3.70
N ALA A 6 56.56 -1.08 3.96
CA ALA A 6 55.91 -0.26 2.95
C ALA A 6 56.38 1.19 3.12
N LYS A 7 56.97 1.73 2.05
CA LYS A 7 57.38 3.13 1.89
C LYS A 7 56.15 4.04 1.99
N LEU A 8 56.17 4.96 2.96
CA LEU A 8 55.28 6.12 3.02
C LEU A 8 55.93 7.30 2.27
N SER A 9 55.27 7.80 1.23
CA SER A 9 55.59 9.08 0.59
C SER A 9 55.06 10.25 1.44
N PRO A 10 55.75 11.41 1.46
CA PRO A 10 55.32 12.56 2.26
C PRO A 10 54.18 13.32 1.57
N HIS A 11 53.06 13.46 2.28
CA HIS A 11 51.99 14.38 1.94
C HIS A 11 52.48 15.83 2.06
N ARG A 12 52.27 16.63 1.00
CA ARG A 12 52.39 18.09 1.01
C ARG A 12 51.31 18.70 1.91
N PRO A 13 51.59 19.78 2.67
CA PRO A 13 50.56 20.50 3.39
C PRO A 13 49.72 21.34 2.43
N PHE A 14 48.41 21.10 2.43
CA PHE A 14 47.43 22.04 1.86
C PHE A 14 47.27 23.21 2.82
N THR A 15 47.64 24.40 2.37
CA THR A 15 47.34 25.66 3.03
C THR A 15 45.84 25.95 2.91
N LEU A 16 45.16 26.07 4.05
CA LEU A 16 43.81 26.63 4.12
C LEU A 16 43.87 28.11 3.71
N SER A 17 43.33 28.42 2.53
CA SER A 17 42.90 29.77 2.20
C SER A 17 41.44 29.94 2.60
N SER A 18 41.23 30.86 3.53
CA SER A 18 39.92 31.33 3.99
C SER A 18 39.10 31.91 2.83
N PRO A 19 37.86 31.47 2.58
CA PRO A 19 36.99 32.18 1.67
C PRO A 19 36.44 33.44 2.36
N HIS A 20 36.91 34.60 1.90
CA HIS A 20 36.31 35.89 2.18
C HIS A 20 34.79 35.84 1.90
N ARG A 21 33.99 36.12 2.93
CA ARG A 21 32.56 36.43 2.78
C ARG A 21 32.43 37.69 1.91
N PRO A 22 31.66 37.66 0.80
CA PRO A 22 31.26 38.89 0.15
C PRO A 22 30.30 39.66 1.06
N ASN A 23 30.62 40.93 1.26
CA ASN A 23 29.87 41.87 2.08
C ASN A 23 28.50 42.11 1.46
N ARG A 24 27.43 41.86 2.23
CA ARG A 24 26.02 41.85 1.78
C ARG A 24 25.48 43.25 1.41
N ASN A 25 26.29 44.30 1.60
CA ASN A 25 25.87 45.69 1.46
C ASN A 25 26.25 46.34 0.11
N SER A 26 26.84 45.60 -0.84
CA SER A 26 27.20 46.16 -2.16
C SER A 26 26.21 45.82 -3.29
N ILE A 27 25.24 44.91 -3.07
CA ILE A 27 24.30 44.48 -4.12
C ILE A 27 23.06 45.40 -4.19
N GLU A 28 22.70 46.10 -3.10
CA GLU A 28 21.55 47.04 -3.11
C GLU A 28 21.87 48.40 -3.73
N ALA A 29 23.14 48.74 -3.95
CA ALA A 29 23.52 50.01 -4.58
C ALA A 29 23.50 49.95 -6.13
N GLN A 30 23.60 48.76 -6.74
CA GLN A 30 23.68 48.62 -8.20
C GLN A 30 22.31 48.48 -8.89
N CYS A 31 21.26 48.04 -8.18
CA CYS A 31 19.90 47.96 -8.74
C CYS A 31 19.15 49.30 -8.77
N ASN A 32 19.63 50.35 -8.11
CA ASN A 32 18.96 51.66 -8.06
C ASN A 32 19.48 52.68 -9.10
N LEU A 33 20.57 52.37 -9.83
CA LEU A 33 21.12 53.27 -10.85
C LEU A 33 20.65 52.96 -12.28
N GLU A 34 20.25 51.73 -12.60
CA GLU A 34 19.69 51.39 -13.92
C GLU A 34 18.21 51.80 -14.08
N GLY A 35 17.48 51.96 -12.97
CA GLY A 35 16.07 52.41 -12.99
C GLY A 35 15.86 53.88 -13.35
N ARG A 36 16.87 54.75 -13.19
CA ARG A 36 16.77 56.20 -13.49
C ARG A 36 17.30 56.60 -14.85
N ALA A 37 18.12 55.77 -15.51
CA ALA A 37 18.64 56.07 -16.85
C ALA A 37 17.59 55.84 -17.96
N ASN A 38 16.64 54.92 -17.76
CA ASN A 38 15.63 54.59 -18.78
C ASN A 38 14.38 55.48 -18.78
N HIS A 39 14.18 56.34 -17.76
CA HIS A 39 13.01 57.22 -17.72
C HIS A 39 13.23 58.58 -18.41
N ARG A 40 14.48 58.98 -18.68
CA ARG A 40 14.81 60.25 -19.38
C ARG A 40 14.99 60.13 -20.89
N ARG A 41 15.11 58.92 -21.46
CA ARG A 41 15.18 58.73 -22.93
C ARG A 41 13.84 58.65 -23.65
N ARG A 42 12.71 58.69 -22.93
CA ARG A 42 11.36 58.64 -23.52
C ARG A 42 10.64 59.99 -23.65
N SER A 43 11.26 61.11 -23.29
CA SER A 43 10.61 62.45 -23.40
C SER A 43 11.15 63.33 -24.54
N MET A 44 12.07 62.86 -25.38
CA MET A 44 12.56 63.60 -26.53
C MET A 44 12.67 62.71 -27.76
N MET A 45 11.54 62.24 -28.28
CA MET A 45 11.41 61.95 -29.71
C MET A 45 9.94 62.06 -30.11
N GLY A 46 9.66 63.11 -30.88
CA GLY A 46 8.81 63.00 -32.06
C GLY A 46 7.30 62.86 -31.82
N ARG A 47 6.64 64.02 -31.71
CA ARG A 47 5.51 64.32 -32.60
C ARG A 47 5.95 64.01 -34.04
N LEU A 48 5.22 63.16 -34.74
CA LEU A 48 4.77 63.32 -36.14
C LEU A 48 4.13 62.01 -36.62
N SER A 49 2.97 62.13 -37.28
CA SER A 49 2.17 61.11 -37.98
C SER A 49 1.71 59.91 -37.13
N GLY A 50 0.42 59.62 -36.95
CA GLY A 50 -0.63 59.62 -37.95
C GLY A 50 -0.92 58.17 -38.35
N VAL A 51 -2.16 57.75 -38.11
CA VAL A 51 -2.80 56.51 -38.64
C VAL A 51 -2.62 55.21 -37.82
N SER A 52 -3.70 54.91 -37.09
CA SER A 52 -4.36 53.59 -36.97
C SER A 52 -3.50 52.36 -36.64
N ASP A 53 -3.27 52.07 -35.35
CA ASP A 53 -3.25 50.67 -34.87
C ASP A 53 -3.38 50.51 -33.33
N LYS A 54 -4.31 51.25 -32.71
CA LYS A 54 -4.52 51.22 -31.24
C LYS A 54 -5.75 50.44 -30.77
N SER A 55 -6.52 49.80 -31.66
CA SER A 55 -7.73 49.05 -31.25
C SER A 55 -7.47 47.59 -30.86
N HIS A 56 -6.36 46.97 -31.25
CA HIS A 56 -6.12 45.54 -30.98
C HIS A 56 -5.40 45.21 -29.66
N ARG A 57 -4.80 46.18 -28.96
CA ARG A 57 -4.10 45.93 -27.68
C ARG A 57 -4.95 46.13 -26.42
N LEU A 58 -6.19 46.61 -26.55
CA LEU A 58 -7.10 46.81 -25.42
C LEU A 58 -8.22 45.76 -25.32
N SER A 59 -8.39 44.87 -26.31
CA SER A 59 -9.41 43.81 -26.23
C SER A 59 -8.94 42.53 -25.50
N MET A 60 -7.64 42.26 -25.39
CA MET A 60 -7.14 41.07 -24.68
C MET A 60 -7.04 41.24 -23.15
N LYS A 61 -7.02 42.47 -22.63
CA LYS A 61 -6.94 42.71 -21.17
C LYS A 61 -8.31 42.68 -20.46
N ARG A 62 -9.42 42.72 -21.19
CA ARG A 62 -10.78 42.70 -20.61
C ARG A 62 -11.47 41.33 -20.59
N VAL A 63 -10.88 40.30 -21.21
CA VAL A 63 -11.50 38.96 -21.24
C VAL A 63 -11.16 38.10 -20.01
N PHE A 64 -10.19 38.52 -19.18
CA PHE A 64 -9.78 37.78 -17.98
C PHE A 64 -10.21 38.40 -16.63
N THR A 65 -11.03 39.45 -16.62
CA THR A 65 -11.76 39.86 -15.40
C THR A 65 -13.11 39.14 -15.35
N ARG A 66 -13.07 37.80 -15.37
CA ARG A 66 -14.27 36.96 -15.20
C ARG A 66 -14.56 36.84 -13.69
N GLN A 67 -15.14 37.90 -13.13
CA GLN A 67 -15.59 37.97 -11.73
C GLN A 67 -16.67 36.91 -11.39
N SER A 68 -17.29 36.28 -12.40
CA SER A 68 -18.24 35.17 -12.22
C SER A 68 -17.59 33.84 -11.80
N GLY A 69 -16.25 33.73 -11.83
CA GLY A 69 -15.54 32.51 -11.39
C GLY A 69 -15.42 32.35 -9.87
N TYR A 70 -15.42 33.46 -9.11
CA TYR A 70 -15.15 33.42 -7.67
C TYR A 70 -16.35 32.97 -6.83
N THR A 71 -17.58 33.24 -7.27
CA THR A 71 -18.79 32.82 -6.53
C THR A 71 -19.11 31.34 -6.72
N PHE A 72 -18.85 30.77 -7.91
CA PHE A 72 -18.99 29.34 -8.16
C PHE A 72 -18.02 28.51 -7.28
N PHE A 73 -16.79 29.00 -7.14
CA PHE A 73 -15.76 28.36 -6.32
C PHE A 73 -16.10 28.34 -4.81
N SER A 74 -16.91 29.28 -4.32
CA SER A 74 -17.29 29.34 -2.90
C SER A 74 -18.27 28.25 -2.50
N ARG A 75 -19.23 27.89 -3.38
CA ARG A 75 -20.26 26.88 -3.08
C ARG A 75 -19.71 25.46 -3.17
N GLU A 76 -18.84 25.19 -4.15
CA GLU A 76 -18.15 23.89 -4.21
C GLU A 76 -17.24 23.65 -3.00
N ARG A 77 -16.65 24.72 -2.46
CA ARG A 77 -15.76 24.62 -1.29
C ARG A 77 -16.48 24.17 -0.02
N THR A 78 -17.72 24.61 0.21
CA THR A 78 -18.49 24.20 1.40
C THR A 78 -18.93 22.75 1.30
N HIS A 79 -19.38 22.29 0.12
CA HIS A 79 -19.71 20.89 -0.11
C HIS A 79 -18.49 19.97 0.07
N LEU A 80 -17.32 20.38 -0.41
CA LEU A 80 -16.08 19.62 -0.25
C LEU A 80 -15.63 19.56 1.21
N MET A 81 -15.75 20.66 1.97
CA MET A 81 -15.42 20.68 3.39
C MET A 81 -16.38 19.81 4.21
N LEU A 82 -17.67 19.81 3.88
CA LEU A 82 -18.66 18.96 4.52
C LEU A 82 -18.39 17.47 4.22
N LEU A 83 -18.11 17.13 2.96
CA LEU A 83 -17.74 15.77 2.58
C LEU A 83 -16.48 15.31 3.33
N ASN A 84 -15.43 16.13 3.36
CA ASN A 84 -14.21 15.84 4.12
C ASN A 84 -14.46 15.68 5.62
N LEU A 85 -15.37 16.47 6.19
CA LEU A 85 -15.73 16.36 7.60
C LEU A 85 -16.46 15.05 7.89
N ILE A 86 -17.45 14.70 7.06
CA ILE A 86 -18.19 13.45 7.15
C ILE A 86 -17.23 12.26 7.02
N THR A 87 -16.32 12.30 6.04
CA THR A 87 -15.33 11.23 5.86
C THR A 87 -14.35 11.14 7.01
N CYS A 88 -13.90 12.28 7.58
CA CYS A 88 -13.07 12.28 8.78
C CYS A 88 -13.81 11.69 9.99
N LEU A 89 -15.09 12.03 10.16
CA LEU A 89 -15.91 11.51 11.26
C LEU A 89 -16.15 10.01 11.10
N SER A 90 -16.49 9.55 9.90
CA SER A 90 -16.67 8.12 9.62
C SER A 90 -15.36 7.35 9.78
N LEU A 91 -14.23 7.93 9.35
CA LEU A 91 -12.90 7.35 9.57
C LEU A 91 -12.53 7.30 11.05
N PHE A 92 -12.90 8.31 11.85
CA PHE A 92 -12.66 8.32 13.29
C PHE A 92 -13.48 7.26 14.01
N ILE A 93 -14.77 7.14 13.70
CA ILE A 93 -15.65 6.09 14.25
C ILE A 93 -15.13 4.71 13.85
N PHE A 94 -14.73 4.55 12.59
CA PHE A 94 -14.10 3.32 12.12
C PHE A 94 -12.80 3.03 12.86
N LEU A 95 -11.96 4.03 13.10
CA LEU A 95 -10.72 3.87 13.86
C LEU A 95 -10.96 3.46 15.30
N LEU A 96 -12.01 3.95 15.94
CA LEU A 96 -12.38 3.52 17.29
C LEU A 96 -12.83 2.05 17.28
N GLY A 97 -13.65 1.65 16.31
CA GLY A 97 -14.05 0.25 16.12
C GLY A 97 -12.85 -0.65 15.84
N MET A 98 -11.98 -0.22 14.92
CA MET A 98 -10.77 -0.95 14.54
C MET A 98 -9.74 -1.01 15.67
N PHE A 99 -9.58 0.05 16.44
CA PHE A 99 -8.71 0.07 17.62
C PHE A 99 -9.23 -0.88 18.69
N GLY A 100 -10.55 -0.96 18.89
CA GLY A 100 -11.19 -2.00 19.70
C GLY A 100 -10.84 -3.40 19.19
N THR A 101 -11.02 -3.66 17.89
CA THR A 101 -10.65 -4.95 17.29
C THR A 101 -9.14 -5.22 17.30
N LEU A 102 -8.31 -4.17 17.30
CA LEU A 102 -6.86 -4.27 17.33
C LEU A 102 -6.36 -4.56 18.74
N LEU A 103 -6.97 -3.99 19.77
CA LEU A 103 -6.72 -4.37 21.15
C LEU A 103 -7.10 -5.83 21.38
N ILE A 104 -8.23 -6.25 20.82
CA ILE A 104 -8.66 -7.65 20.77
C ILE A 104 -7.62 -8.50 19.99
N SER A 105 -7.12 -8.04 18.84
CA SER A 105 -6.09 -8.74 18.04
C SER A 105 -4.71 -8.81 18.69
N VAL A 106 -4.29 -7.76 19.39
CA VAL A 106 -3.03 -7.76 20.15
C VAL A 106 -3.14 -8.68 21.36
N GLY A 107 -4.33 -8.83 21.94
CA GLY A 107 -4.64 -9.91 22.88
C GLY A 107 -4.46 -11.30 22.27
N PHE A 108 -4.80 -11.49 20.98
CA PHE A 108 -4.66 -12.77 20.25
C PHE A 108 -3.18 -13.14 20.02
N THR A 109 -2.26 -12.17 19.98
CA THR A 109 -0.83 -12.41 19.74
C THR A 109 -0.06 -12.54 21.06
N GLN A 110 0.25 -13.77 21.49
CA GLN A 110 1.33 -13.96 22.46
C GLN A 110 2.66 -13.45 21.86
N PRO A 111 3.52 -12.81 22.66
CA PRO A 111 4.75 -12.16 22.18
C PRO A 111 5.76 -13.13 21.53
N ASP A 112 5.68 -14.43 21.86
CA ASP A 112 6.71 -15.40 21.50
C ASP A 112 6.54 -16.00 20.08
N THR A 113 5.42 -15.75 19.39
CA THR A 113 5.13 -16.35 18.07
C THR A 113 4.52 -15.35 17.08
N LEU A 114 5.05 -14.13 17.01
CA LEU A 114 4.65 -13.17 15.97
C LEU A 114 5.20 -13.59 14.58
N THR A 115 4.66 -14.68 14.02
CA THR A 115 4.91 -15.04 12.63
C THR A 115 4.03 -14.18 11.73
N LEU A 116 4.67 -13.37 10.88
CA LEU A 116 3.98 -12.56 9.86
C LEU A 116 3.45 -13.50 8.78
N ASN A 117 2.28 -14.10 9.03
CA ASN A 117 1.57 -14.89 8.04
C ASN A 117 0.51 -14.00 7.38
N LEU A 118 0.66 -13.73 6.08
CA LEU A 118 -0.33 -13.00 5.27
C LEU A 118 -1.71 -13.66 5.28
N SER A 119 -1.76 -14.96 5.57
CA SER A 119 -2.98 -15.76 5.69
C SER A 119 -3.69 -15.59 7.03
N ASN A 120 -3.09 -14.84 7.97
CA ASN A 120 -3.67 -14.57 9.27
C ASN A 120 -4.61 -13.35 9.17
N MET A 121 -5.90 -13.55 9.46
CA MET A 121 -6.90 -12.49 9.50
C MET A 121 -6.49 -11.35 10.43
N TYR A 122 -5.84 -11.64 11.57
CA TYR A 122 -5.38 -10.59 12.49
C TYR A 122 -4.38 -9.64 11.82
N CYS A 123 -3.53 -10.17 10.93
CA CYS A 123 -2.63 -9.35 10.14
C CYS A 123 -3.42 -8.47 9.15
N SER A 124 -4.45 -9.02 8.50
CA SER A 124 -5.35 -8.25 7.61
C SER A 124 -6.12 -7.15 8.37
N ILE A 125 -6.66 -7.46 9.55
CA ILE A 125 -7.32 -6.49 10.44
C ILE A 125 -6.33 -5.40 10.86
N MET A 126 -5.13 -5.78 11.32
CA MET A 126 -4.10 -4.82 11.70
C MET A 126 -3.71 -3.89 10.55
N ILE A 127 -3.55 -4.44 9.35
CA ILE A 127 -3.22 -3.63 8.16
C ILE A 127 -4.40 -2.74 7.77
N LEU A 128 -5.65 -3.19 7.86
CA LEU A 128 -6.84 -2.35 7.65
C LEU A 128 -6.93 -1.20 8.67
N SER A 129 -6.69 -1.50 9.94
CA SER A 129 -6.67 -0.53 11.04
C SER A 129 -5.60 0.53 10.77
N PHE A 130 -4.38 0.08 10.49
CA PHE A 130 -3.25 0.95 10.21
C PHE A 130 -3.48 1.79 8.96
N THR A 131 -3.97 1.18 7.88
CA THR A 131 -4.30 1.88 6.64
C THR A 131 -5.32 2.96 6.89
N SER A 132 -6.39 2.65 7.62
CA SER A 132 -7.44 3.62 7.96
C SER A 132 -6.92 4.73 8.87
N PHE A 133 -5.94 4.44 9.73
CA PHE A 133 -5.31 5.42 10.59
C PHE A 133 -4.45 6.41 9.79
N VAL A 134 -3.66 5.90 8.84
CA VAL A 134 -2.89 6.72 7.92
C VAL A 134 -3.82 7.61 7.10
N VAL A 135 -4.95 7.06 6.65
CA VAL A 135 -5.97 7.80 5.87
C VAL A 135 -6.56 8.93 6.68
N PHE A 136 -6.94 8.66 7.91
CA PHE A 136 -7.43 9.68 8.82
C PHE A 136 -6.41 10.80 9.02
N CYS A 137 -5.14 10.45 9.26
CA CYS A 137 -4.04 11.42 9.37
C CYS A 137 -3.90 12.25 8.08
N VAL A 138 -3.94 11.62 6.91
CA VAL A 138 -3.87 12.32 5.61
C VAL A 138 -5.08 13.22 5.40
N CYS A 139 -6.28 12.80 5.77
CA CYS A 139 -7.49 13.62 5.69
C CYS A 139 -7.37 14.86 6.57
N LEU A 140 -6.90 14.72 7.81
CA LEU A 140 -6.63 15.85 8.71
C LEU A 140 -5.57 16.81 8.14
N MET A 141 -4.46 16.29 7.62
CA MET A 141 -3.42 17.11 7.00
C MET A 141 -3.91 17.80 5.73
N SER A 142 -4.76 17.12 4.95
CA SER A 142 -5.33 17.67 3.72
C SER A 142 -6.24 18.86 4.00
N ARG A 143 -6.95 18.89 5.14
CA ARG A 143 -7.80 20.02 5.55
C ARG A 143 -7.03 21.34 5.58
N ALA A 144 -5.84 21.34 6.18
CA ALA A 144 -4.97 22.52 6.20
C ALA A 144 -4.47 22.91 4.80
N ALA A 145 -4.29 21.92 3.90
CA ALA A 145 -3.91 22.17 2.52
C ALA A 145 -5.05 22.80 1.69
N PHE A 146 -6.30 22.36 1.89
CA PHE A 146 -7.50 22.91 1.25
C PHE A 146 -7.77 24.37 1.63
N GLN A 147 -7.49 24.74 2.88
CA GLN A 147 -7.64 26.12 3.33
C GLN A 147 -6.68 27.07 2.60
N LYS A 148 -5.43 26.63 2.36
CA LYS A 148 -4.38 27.47 1.76
C LYS A 148 -4.22 27.31 0.23
N ILE A 149 -5.08 26.51 -0.43
CA ILE A 149 -5.08 26.22 -1.88
C ILE A 149 -3.66 26.01 -2.44
N LYS A 150 -2.86 25.19 -1.75
CA LYS A 150 -1.53 24.84 -2.26
C LYS A 150 -1.67 23.66 -3.22
N ILE A 151 -1.83 23.96 -4.50
CA ILE A 151 -2.04 23.00 -5.58
C ILE A 151 -1.10 21.77 -5.52
N PRO A 152 0.22 21.91 -5.27
CA PRO A 152 1.11 20.75 -5.13
C PRO A 152 0.72 19.78 -4.00
N ARG A 153 0.13 20.27 -2.91
CA ARG A 153 -0.32 19.45 -1.79
C ARG A 153 -1.62 18.72 -2.11
N LEU A 154 -2.53 19.39 -2.82
CA LEU A 154 -3.77 18.78 -3.31
C LEU A 154 -3.48 17.64 -4.28
N LEU A 155 -2.55 17.84 -5.21
CA LEU A 155 -2.14 16.81 -6.16
C LEU A 155 -1.50 15.61 -5.45
N ARG A 156 -0.66 15.86 -4.43
CA ARG A 156 -0.09 14.79 -3.58
C ARG A 156 -1.16 13.99 -2.86
N ALA A 157 -2.15 14.66 -2.27
CA ALA A 157 -3.27 14.00 -1.62
C ALA A 157 -4.07 13.16 -2.63
N TRP A 158 -4.37 13.72 -3.81
CA TRP A 158 -5.08 13.01 -4.86
C TRP A 158 -4.37 11.73 -5.32
N TRP A 159 -3.05 11.80 -5.54
CA TRP A 159 -2.26 10.61 -5.84
C TRP A 159 -2.30 9.62 -4.68
N PHE A 160 -2.02 10.06 -3.43
CA PHE A 160 -2.08 9.19 -2.25
C PHE A 160 -3.37 8.38 -2.18
N PHE A 161 -4.53 9.02 -2.36
CA PHE A 161 -5.83 8.34 -2.33
C PHE A 161 -6.01 7.35 -3.48
N ASN A 162 -5.60 7.70 -4.71
CA ASN A 162 -5.64 6.75 -5.83
C ASN A 162 -4.76 5.53 -5.60
N TYR A 163 -3.59 5.72 -4.96
CA TYR A 163 -2.71 4.63 -4.60
C TYR A 163 -3.32 3.76 -3.51
N LEU A 164 -3.93 4.35 -2.50
CA LEU A 164 -4.39 3.56 -1.37
C LEU A 164 -5.69 2.79 -1.62
N ALA A 165 -6.53 3.27 -2.55
CA ALA A 165 -7.83 2.66 -2.84
C ALA A 165 -7.76 1.16 -3.24
N PRO A 166 -6.86 0.71 -4.13
CA PRO A 166 -6.68 -0.72 -4.43
C PRO A 166 -6.33 -1.57 -3.21
N PHE A 167 -5.46 -1.09 -2.33
CA PHE A 167 -5.10 -1.82 -1.10
C PHE A 167 -6.29 -1.92 -0.16
N LEU A 168 -7.04 -0.83 0.01
CA LEU A 168 -8.25 -0.84 0.84
C LEU A 168 -9.27 -1.86 0.31
N ALA A 169 -9.51 -1.88 -1.01
CA ALA A 169 -10.39 -2.85 -1.64
C ALA A 169 -9.91 -4.29 -1.39
N PHE A 170 -8.62 -4.54 -1.59
CA PHE A 170 -8.01 -5.85 -1.37
C PHE A 170 -8.17 -6.34 0.06
N PHE A 171 -7.78 -5.55 1.05
CA PHE A 171 -7.89 -6.00 2.44
C PHE A 171 -9.34 -6.17 2.89
N SER A 172 -10.25 -5.36 2.37
CA SER A 172 -11.69 -5.49 2.64
C SER A 172 -12.24 -6.82 2.11
N LEU A 173 -11.85 -7.19 0.88
CA LEU A 173 -12.23 -8.48 0.27
C LEU A 173 -11.57 -9.67 0.98
N SER A 174 -10.28 -9.57 1.25
CA SER A 174 -9.53 -10.60 1.98
C SER A 174 -10.16 -10.90 3.34
N SER A 175 -10.63 -9.89 4.07
CA SER A 175 -11.27 -10.10 5.38
C SER A 175 -12.52 -10.97 5.33
N PHE A 176 -13.24 -10.98 4.21
CA PHE A 176 -14.39 -11.85 3.99
C PHE A 176 -13.96 -13.25 3.54
N ASP A 177 -13.05 -13.34 2.56
CA ASP A 177 -12.54 -14.64 2.07
C ASP A 177 -11.86 -15.47 3.19
N PHE A 178 -11.26 -14.82 4.18
CA PHE A 178 -10.61 -15.49 5.30
C PHE A 178 -11.55 -16.05 6.38
N GLU A 179 -12.85 -15.75 6.35
CA GLU A 179 -13.84 -16.22 7.35
C GLU A 179 -13.75 -17.74 7.60
N ASN A 180 -13.79 -18.50 6.52
CA ASN A 180 -13.63 -19.95 6.53
C ASN A 180 -12.26 -20.41 7.08
N THR A 181 -11.19 -19.70 6.74
CA THR A 181 -9.84 -20.00 7.25
C THR A 181 -9.75 -19.72 8.75
N ILE A 182 -10.40 -18.68 9.25
CA ILE A 182 -10.43 -18.34 10.69
C ILE A 182 -11.18 -19.39 11.47
N GLY A 183 -12.32 -19.87 10.98
CA GLY A 183 -13.05 -20.96 11.62
C GLY A 183 -12.15 -22.18 11.83
N LEU A 184 -11.43 -22.59 10.78
CA LEU A 184 -10.45 -23.65 10.84
C LEU A 184 -9.30 -23.35 11.81
N TRP A 185 -8.71 -22.16 11.71
CA TRP A 185 -7.59 -21.76 12.57
C TRP A 185 -8.01 -21.76 14.04
N SER A 186 -9.21 -21.27 14.33
CA SER A 186 -9.76 -21.20 15.68
C SER A 186 -10.05 -22.58 16.24
N GLU A 187 -10.51 -23.53 15.42
CA GLU A 187 -10.61 -24.93 15.82
C GLU A 187 -9.22 -25.48 16.21
N LYS A 188 -8.21 -25.34 15.34
CA LYS A 188 -6.88 -25.94 15.55
C LYS A 188 -6.13 -25.36 16.75
N PHE A 189 -6.20 -24.05 16.91
CA PHE A 189 -5.53 -23.37 18.01
C PHE A 189 -6.41 -23.22 19.25
N TRP A 190 -7.66 -23.71 19.23
CA TRP A 190 -8.54 -23.67 20.39
C TRP A 190 -7.93 -24.21 21.68
N PRO A 191 -7.16 -25.32 21.72
CA PRO A 191 -6.57 -25.81 22.96
C PRO A 191 -5.31 -25.06 23.38
N SER A 192 -4.75 -24.19 22.55
CA SER A 192 -3.48 -23.51 22.84
C SER A 192 -3.61 -22.51 24.00
N SER A 193 -2.50 -22.20 24.67
CA SER A 193 -2.47 -21.14 25.68
C SER A 193 -2.72 -19.76 25.07
N SER A 194 -2.34 -19.53 23.81
CA SER A 194 -2.60 -18.27 23.09
C SER A 194 -4.09 -17.96 22.91
N TYR A 195 -4.95 -18.99 22.90
CA TYR A 195 -6.41 -18.83 22.80
C TYR A 195 -7.14 -18.71 24.15
N LEU A 196 -6.42 -18.64 25.27
CA LEU A 196 -7.03 -18.60 26.61
C LEU A 196 -8.10 -17.52 26.76
N TRP A 197 -7.76 -16.28 26.45
CA TRP A 197 -8.67 -15.16 26.63
C TRP A 197 -9.89 -15.26 25.68
N VAL A 198 -9.73 -15.88 24.52
CA VAL A 198 -10.78 -16.13 23.53
C VAL A 198 -11.80 -17.08 24.15
N ARG A 199 -11.30 -18.14 24.80
CA ARG A 199 -12.12 -19.06 25.58
C ARG A 199 -12.79 -18.35 26.75
N GLN A 200 -12.12 -17.41 27.42
CA GLN A 200 -12.77 -16.62 28.49
C GLN A 200 -13.92 -15.75 27.97
N LEU A 201 -13.88 -15.32 26.71
CA LEU A 201 -14.93 -14.48 26.11
C LEU A 201 -16.14 -15.29 25.63
N PHE A 202 -15.91 -16.50 25.09
CA PHE A 202 -16.95 -17.29 24.41
C PHE A 202 -17.40 -18.55 25.15
N CYS A 203 -16.60 -19.07 26.08
CA CYS A 203 -16.98 -20.19 26.94
C CYS A 203 -17.67 -19.71 28.21
N GLU A 204 -18.29 -20.64 28.93
CA GLU A 204 -18.86 -20.37 30.25
C GLU A 204 -17.78 -19.94 31.25
N SER A 205 -18.16 -19.09 32.22
CA SER A 205 -17.25 -18.60 33.25
C SER A 205 -16.56 -19.78 33.97
N ASP A 206 -15.26 -19.63 34.26
CA ASP A 206 -14.40 -20.63 34.91
C ASP A 206 -14.16 -21.94 34.12
N THR A 207 -14.69 -22.06 32.89
CA THR A 207 -14.46 -23.26 32.04
C THR A 207 -13.34 -23.08 31.02
N ALA A 208 -12.82 -21.86 30.84
CA ALA A 208 -11.90 -21.50 29.77
C ALA A 208 -10.56 -22.26 29.80
N GLU A 209 -10.03 -22.57 30.99
CA GLU A 209 -8.78 -23.34 31.15
C GLU A 209 -9.00 -24.85 31.31
N THR A 210 -10.26 -25.25 31.53
CA THR A 210 -10.64 -26.60 31.93
C THR A 210 -11.56 -27.23 30.87
N LEU A 211 -12.87 -27.24 31.10
CA LEU A 211 -13.87 -27.97 30.32
C LEU A 211 -13.96 -27.48 28.87
N CYS A 212 -13.65 -26.21 28.60
CA CYS A 212 -13.68 -25.67 27.25
C CYS A 212 -12.39 -25.94 26.45
N LYS A 213 -11.33 -26.43 27.11
CA LYS A 213 -10.01 -26.66 26.52
C LYS A 213 -9.84 -28.13 26.11
N VAL A 214 -10.71 -28.62 25.23
CA VAL A 214 -10.59 -30.00 24.72
C VAL A 214 -9.68 -30.02 23.49
N PRO A 215 -8.67 -30.92 23.45
CA PRO A 215 -7.85 -31.16 22.27
C PRO A 215 -8.68 -31.57 21.03
N THR A 216 -8.31 -31.05 19.86
CA THR A 216 -9.03 -31.30 18.60
C THR A 216 -8.85 -32.72 18.05
N ASN A 217 -7.72 -33.38 18.34
CA ASN A 217 -7.48 -34.78 17.96
C ASN A 217 -8.53 -35.76 18.51
N ILE A 218 -9.06 -35.50 19.70
CA ILE A 218 -10.03 -36.40 20.35
C ILE A 218 -11.39 -36.40 19.63
N TYR A 219 -11.72 -35.31 18.92
CA TYR A 219 -12.98 -35.21 18.16
C TYR A 219 -13.05 -36.15 16.96
N ALA A 220 -11.91 -36.68 16.50
CA ALA A 220 -11.90 -37.65 15.41
C ALA A 220 -12.63 -38.96 15.77
N GLY A 221 -12.69 -39.31 17.06
CA GLY A 221 -13.42 -40.47 17.58
C GLY A 221 -14.90 -40.21 17.92
N GLY A 222 -15.36 -38.95 17.81
CA GLY A 222 -16.73 -38.54 18.14
C GLY A 222 -16.91 -38.05 19.58
N GLY A 223 -18.16 -37.80 19.98
CA GLY A 223 -18.49 -37.21 21.29
C GLY A 223 -18.18 -38.12 22.49
N SER A 224 -18.29 -39.45 22.33
CA SER A 224 -18.02 -40.42 23.39
C SER A 224 -16.58 -40.39 23.90
N ASP A 225 -15.63 -40.16 23.00
CA ASP A 225 -14.20 -40.15 23.32
C ASP A 225 -13.81 -38.83 24.00
N VAL A 226 -14.47 -37.74 23.63
CA VAL A 226 -14.35 -36.43 24.30
C VAL A 226 -14.87 -36.51 25.73
N ASP A 227 -16.02 -37.14 25.96
CA ASP A 227 -16.58 -37.25 27.29
C ASP A 227 -15.77 -38.19 28.19
N ALA A 228 -15.19 -39.27 27.63
CA ALA A 228 -14.26 -40.14 28.35
C ALA A 228 -12.99 -39.39 28.77
N TRP A 229 -12.41 -38.57 27.87
CA TRP A 229 -11.27 -37.72 28.20
C TRP A 229 -11.62 -36.63 29.23
N CYS A 230 -12.82 -36.06 29.12
CA CYS A 230 -13.32 -35.07 30.08
C CYS A 230 -13.48 -35.69 31.47
N LEU A 231 -14.00 -36.91 31.55
CA LEU A 231 -14.19 -37.64 32.80
C LEU A 231 -12.83 -37.94 33.44
N SER A 232 -11.81 -38.30 32.65
CA SER A 232 -10.47 -38.60 33.18
C SER A 232 -9.71 -37.37 33.68
N ASN A 233 -9.92 -36.18 33.09
CA ASN A 233 -9.16 -34.97 33.43
C ASN A 233 -9.90 -34.03 34.38
N TYR A 234 -11.24 -33.97 34.30
CA TYR A 234 -12.05 -32.97 34.98
C TYR A 234 -13.29 -33.55 35.69
N ASN A 235 -13.46 -34.88 35.70
CA ASN A 235 -14.61 -35.56 36.32
C ASN A 235 -15.97 -34.99 35.86
N SER A 236 -16.08 -34.67 34.57
CA SER A 236 -17.28 -34.11 33.95
C SER A 236 -17.53 -34.81 32.61
N THR A 237 -18.77 -34.79 32.13
CA THR A 237 -19.17 -35.27 30.80
C THR A 237 -19.68 -34.15 29.91
N SER A 238 -19.60 -32.89 30.37
CA SER A 238 -20.16 -31.74 29.63
C SER A 238 -19.15 -31.08 28.68
N CYS A 239 -17.89 -31.54 28.62
CA CYS A 239 -16.84 -30.87 27.84
C CYS A 239 -17.19 -30.75 26.34
N TYR A 240 -17.79 -31.79 25.74
CA TYR A 240 -18.15 -31.74 24.32
C TYR A 240 -19.12 -30.57 24.04
N SER A 241 -20.20 -30.50 24.82
CA SER A 241 -21.23 -29.46 24.65
C SER A 241 -20.70 -28.04 24.92
N ILE A 242 -19.88 -27.87 25.97
CA ILE A 242 -19.29 -26.58 26.35
C ILE A 242 -18.32 -26.10 25.26
N ASN A 243 -17.43 -26.98 24.79
CA ASN A 243 -16.48 -26.62 23.76
C ASN A 243 -17.17 -26.30 22.42
N VAL A 244 -18.08 -27.17 21.96
CA VAL A 244 -18.81 -26.95 20.70
C VAL A 244 -19.62 -25.65 20.75
N SER A 245 -20.26 -25.35 21.89
CA SER A 245 -20.96 -24.08 22.10
C SER A 245 -20.00 -22.88 22.01
N GLY A 246 -18.86 -22.92 22.71
CA GLY A 246 -17.85 -21.87 22.68
C GLY A 246 -17.26 -21.64 21.28
N LEU A 247 -16.89 -22.70 20.57
CA LEU A 247 -16.41 -22.65 19.19
C LEU A 247 -17.47 -22.11 18.23
N ASN A 248 -18.73 -22.52 18.37
CA ASN A 248 -19.81 -22.03 17.52
C ASN A 248 -20.08 -20.53 17.75
N ASN A 249 -20.07 -20.08 19.01
CA ASN A 249 -20.20 -18.66 19.35
C ASN A 249 -19.04 -17.84 18.76
N MET A 250 -17.81 -18.36 18.85
CA MET A 250 -16.63 -17.74 18.25
C MET A 250 -16.74 -17.64 16.72
N LYS A 251 -17.20 -18.71 16.04
CA LYS A 251 -17.42 -18.71 14.58
C LYS A 251 -18.47 -17.68 14.17
N ILE A 252 -19.61 -17.65 14.86
CA ILE A 252 -20.68 -16.66 14.61
C ILE A 252 -20.13 -15.24 14.79
N PHE A 253 -19.40 -15.00 15.87
CA PHE A 253 -18.77 -13.70 16.11
C PHE A 253 -17.79 -13.32 15.00
N SER A 254 -16.92 -14.25 14.57
CA SER A 254 -15.98 -14.01 13.48
C SER A 254 -16.69 -13.71 12.17
N LEU A 255 -17.78 -14.42 11.85
CA LEU A 255 -18.58 -14.17 10.65
C LEU A 255 -19.19 -12.76 10.68
N VAL A 256 -19.81 -12.38 11.80
CA VAL A 256 -20.37 -11.04 12.00
C VAL A 256 -19.28 -9.98 11.88
N LEU A 257 -18.10 -10.22 12.46
CA LEU A 257 -16.95 -9.33 12.35
C LEU A 257 -16.46 -9.19 10.90
N SER A 258 -16.29 -10.30 10.17
CA SER A 258 -15.90 -10.30 8.75
C SER A 258 -16.89 -9.56 7.86
N ILE A 259 -18.19 -9.78 8.03
CA ILE A 259 -19.25 -9.06 7.30
C ILE A 259 -19.20 -7.56 7.62
N THR A 260 -19.01 -7.23 8.89
CA THR A 260 -18.91 -5.84 9.36
C THR A 260 -17.70 -5.14 8.72
N LEU A 261 -16.53 -5.78 8.76
CA LEU A 261 -15.30 -5.28 8.15
C LEU A 261 -15.44 -5.10 6.63
N LEU A 262 -16.05 -6.07 5.93
CA LEU A 262 -16.32 -5.97 4.50
C LEU A 262 -17.23 -4.77 4.19
N THR A 263 -18.35 -4.66 4.91
CA THR A 263 -19.35 -3.61 4.69
C THR A 263 -18.75 -2.23 4.91
N PHE A 264 -17.99 -2.05 6.00
CA PHE A 264 -17.29 -0.80 6.26
C PHE A 264 -16.16 -0.53 5.28
N GLY A 265 -15.40 -1.55 4.90
CA GLY A 265 -14.35 -1.46 3.89
C GLY A 265 -14.89 -0.98 2.54
N LEU A 266 -16.02 -1.52 2.09
CA LEU A 266 -16.74 -1.07 0.89
C LEU A 266 -17.27 0.36 1.03
N PHE A 267 -17.84 0.71 2.19
CA PHE A 267 -18.29 2.08 2.45
C PHE A 267 -17.13 3.09 2.40
N LEU A 268 -15.99 2.75 3.00
CA LEU A 268 -14.77 3.57 2.93
C LEU A 268 -14.27 3.66 1.48
N LEU A 269 -14.30 2.58 0.71
CA LEU A 269 -13.93 2.59 -0.71
C LEU A 269 -14.80 3.57 -1.52
N VAL A 270 -16.12 3.57 -1.29
CA VAL A 270 -17.04 4.54 -1.93
C VAL A 270 -16.66 5.96 -1.54
N CYS A 271 -16.44 6.23 -0.25
CA CYS A 271 -15.97 7.54 0.22
C CYS A 271 -14.66 7.97 -0.46
N PHE A 272 -13.71 7.05 -0.65
CA PHE A 272 -12.44 7.33 -1.34
C PHE A 272 -12.64 7.69 -2.79
N VAL A 273 -13.45 6.93 -3.52
CA VAL A 273 -13.75 7.21 -4.92
C VAL A 273 -14.39 8.59 -5.05
N LEU A 274 -15.32 8.95 -4.15
CA LEU A 274 -15.92 10.28 -4.11
C LEU A 274 -14.88 11.38 -3.83
N ILE A 275 -13.96 11.17 -2.88
CA ILE A 275 -12.86 12.12 -2.61
C ILE A 275 -11.96 12.26 -3.85
N ILE A 276 -11.59 11.16 -4.50
CA ILE A 276 -10.74 11.14 -5.69
C ILE A 276 -11.40 11.90 -6.83
N ILE A 277 -12.69 11.67 -7.07
CA ILE A 277 -13.47 12.38 -8.11
C ILE A 277 -13.54 13.87 -7.78
N SER A 278 -13.85 14.21 -6.53
CA SER A 278 -13.98 15.61 -6.09
C SER A 278 -12.65 16.36 -6.19
N LEU A 279 -11.55 15.73 -5.77
CA LEU A 279 -10.20 16.26 -5.93
C LEU A 279 -9.83 16.43 -7.41
N ARG A 280 -10.19 15.47 -8.27
CA ARG A 280 -9.95 15.57 -9.71
C ARG A 280 -10.71 16.73 -10.34
N GLN A 281 -11.98 16.95 -9.95
CA GLN A 281 -12.78 18.08 -10.40
C GLN A 281 -12.16 19.41 -9.94
N LEU A 282 -11.76 19.49 -8.67
CA LEU A 282 -11.17 20.70 -8.07
C LEU A 282 -9.83 21.09 -8.69
N ILE A 283 -8.98 20.11 -9.02
CA ILE A 283 -7.69 20.38 -9.66
C ILE A 283 -7.90 20.85 -11.11
N GLY A 284 -9.01 20.46 -11.76
CA GLY A 284 -9.31 20.80 -13.14
C GLY A 284 -8.49 19.98 -14.14
N THR A 285 -9.14 19.49 -15.19
CA THR A 285 -8.52 18.61 -16.20
C THR A 285 -7.34 19.26 -16.92
N GLU A 286 -7.41 20.56 -17.20
CA GLU A 286 -6.37 21.32 -17.91
C GLU A 286 -5.16 21.61 -17.04
N PHE A 287 -5.36 21.76 -15.74
CA PHE A 287 -4.29 22.06 -14.79
C PHE A 287 -3.50 20.80 -14.42
N ILE A 288 -4.15 19.62 -14.42
CA ILE A 288 -3.48 18.32 -14.25
C ILE A 288 -2.43 18.09 -15.35
N THR A 289 -2.72 18.44 -16.61
CA THR A 289 -1.75 18.33 -17.70
C THR A 289 -0.55 19.26 -17.52
N ALA A 290 -0.75 20.46 -16.96
CA ALA A 290 0.33 21.42 -16.70
C ALA A 290 1.18 21.07 -15.46
N ILE A 291 0.61 20.46 -14.41
CA ILE A 291 1.37 20.07 -13.19
C ILE A 291 1.99 18.67 -13.30
N ASN A 292 1.40 17.71 -14.03
CA ASN A 292 2.01 16.39 -14.27
C ASN A 292 3.41 16.50 -14.89
N LEU A 293 3.73 17.69 -15.40
CA LEU A 293 5.00 18.12 -15.93
C LEU A 293 5.99 18.68 -14.92
N ALA A 294 5.51 19.27 -13.85
CA ALA A 294 6.29 20.15 -12.99
C ALA A 294 6.89 19.46 -11.76
N HIS A 295 6.50 18.23 -11.41
CA HIS A 295 6.90 17.66 -10.10
C HIS A 295 7.67 16.34 -10.14
N ALA A 296 8.93 16.46 -9.69
CA ALA A 296 9.76 15.41 -9.14
C ALA A 296 9.20 14.75 -7.88
N GLU A 297 8.12 15.26 -7.29
CA GLU A 297 7.48 14.68 -6.10
C GLU A 297 6.53 13.51 -6.44
N THR A 298 6.24 13.26 -7.72
CA THR A 298 5.48 12.09 -8.21
C THR A 298 6.23 10.76 -8.01
N LEU A 299 7.42 10.81 -7.39
CA LEU A 299 8.40 9.73 -7.33
C LEU A 299 8.47 8.92 -6.06
N GLY A 300 8.14 9.53 -4.92
CA GLY A 300 7.92 8.75 -3.70
C GLY A 300 6.87 7.67 -3.95
N TRP A 301 5.92 7.94 -4.84
CA TRP A 301 4.79 7.08 -5.18
C TRP A 301 5.15 5.88 -6.04
N LEU A 302 6.21 5.96 -6.86
CA LEU A 302 6.70 4.83 -7.65
C LEU A 302 7.38 3.77 -6.78
N ILE A 303 7.98 4.20 -5.66
CA ILE A 303 8.68 3.31 -4.71
C ILE A 303 7.68 2.51 -3.86
N ILE A 304 6.47 3.05 -3.63
CA ILE A 304 5.46 2.40 -2.78
C ILE A 304 5.20 0.94 -3.17
N PRO A 305 4.91 0.56 -4.43
CA PRO A 305 4.68 -0.85 -4.78
C PRO A 305 5.91 -1.76 -4.62
N VAL A 306 7.13 -1.21 -4.55
CA VAL A 306 8.36 -2.00 -4.37
C VAL A 306 8.35 -2.68 -3.00
N ILE A 307 8.01 -1.95 -1.92
CA ILE A 307 8.07 -2.51 -0.56
C ILE A 307 7.09 -3.69 -0.40
N PRO A 308 5.77 -3.58 -0.69
CA PRO A 308 4.83 -4.69 -0.60
C PRO A 308 5.18 -5.87 -1.50
N SER A 309 5.75 -5.62 -2.69
CA SER A 309 6.14 -6.71 -3.59
C SER A 309 7.37 -7.47 -3.11
N LEU A 310 8.38 -6.78 -2.55
CA LEU A 310 9.53 -7.41 -1.91
C LEU A 310 9.12 -8.16 -0.65
N THR A 311 8.28 -7.56 0.20
CA THR A 311 7.82 -8.22 1.42
C THR A 311 6.94 -9.42 1.08
N ALA A 312 6.04 -9.33 0.10
CA ALA A 312 5.25 -10.49 -0.35
C ALA A 312 6.14 -11.59 -0.93
N GLY A 313 7.11 -11.24 -1.79
CA GLY A 313 8.07 -12.20 -2.34
C GLY A 313 8.92 -12.87 -1.26
N LEU A 314 9.40 -12.12 -0.27
CA LEU A 314 10.17 -12.64 0.86
C LEU A 314 9.31 -13.50 1.79
N LEU A 315 8.09 -13.08 2.12
CA LEU A 315 7.17 -13.85 2.96
C LEU A 315 6.79 -15.17 2.29
N LEU A 316 6.53 -15.15 0.98
CA LEU A 316 6.36 -16.38 0.21
C LEU A 316 7.65 -17.20 0.26
N TYR A 317 8.81 -16.65 -0.08
CA TYR A 317 10.08 -17.40 -0.06
C TYR A 317 10.36 -18.09 1.30
N LEU A 318 10.16 -17.39 2.41
CA LEU A 318 10.40 -17.92 3.76
C LEU A 318 9.36 -18.98 4.15
N ASN A 319 8.08 -18.78 3.83
CA ASN A 319 7.00 -19.69 4.21
C ASN A 319 6.80 -20.85 3.21
N VAL A 320 7.25 -20.71 1.95
CA VAL A 320 7.04 -21.65 0.83
C VAL A 320 8.21 -22.62 0.68
N SER A 321 9.21 -22.58 1.56
CA SER A 321 10.40 -23.46 1.55
C SER A 321 10.10 -24.97 1.54
N VAL A 322 8.83 -25.38 1.61
CA VAL A 322 8.33 -26.77 1.66
C VAL A 322 7.36 -27.14 0.52
N TRP A 323 6.84 -26.18 -0.24
CA TRP A 323 5.55 -26.37 -0.93
C TRP A 323 5.66 -26.45 -2.45
N LEU A 324 5.98 -27.62 -3.00
CA LEU A 324 6.04 -27.91 -4.44
C LEU A 324 7.01 -27.04 -5.27
N LEU A 325 7.83 -27.72 -6.07
CA LEU A 325 8.75 -27.11 -7.04
C LEU A 325 8.07 -26.07 -7.95
N GLU A 326 6.77 -26.23 -8.22
CA GLU A 326 6.00 -25.37 -9.13
C GLU A 326 5.56 -24.04 -8.49
N SER A 327 5.43 -23.97 -7.16
CA SER A 327 5.14 -22.70 -6.47
C SER A 327 6.34 -21.75 -6.49
N GLN A 328 7.54 -22.27 -6.80
CA GLN A 328 8.76 -21.49 -6.81
C GLN A 328 8.72 -20.34 -7.83
N LEU A 329 8.04 -20.58 -8.95
CA LEU A 329 7.87 -19.58 -10.00
C LEU A 329 7.12 -18.34 -9.48
N VAL A 330 6.14 -18.53 -8.59
CA VAL A 330 5.30 -17.43 -8.08
C VAL A 330 6.14 -16.41 -7.31
N TYR A 331 6.99 -16.84 -6.35
CA TYR A 331 7.84 -15.90 -5.61
C TYR A 331 8.93 -15.29 -6.50
N VAL A 332 9.46 -16.06 -7.47
CA VAL A 332 10.42 -15.53 -8.45
C VAL A 332 9.78 -14.38 -9.23
N PHE A 333 8.53 -14.52 -9.67
CA PHE A 333 7.82 -13.43 -10.35
C PHE A 333 7.55 -12.22 -9.43
N PHE A 334 7.34 -12.41 -8.12
CA PHE A 334 7.28 -11.29 -7.17
C PHE A 334 8.61 -10.53 -7.09
N PHE A 335 9.75 -11.22 -7.05
CA PHE A 335 11.07 -10.58 -7.05
C PHE A 335 11.37 -9.90 -8.39
N ILE A 336 11.03 -10.52 -9.51
CA ILE A 336 11.16 -9.93 -10.85
C ILE A 336 10.31 -8.66 -10.95
N TYR A 337 9.05 -8.73 -10.51
CA TYR A 337 8.16 -7.57 -10.45
C TYR A 337 8.76 -6.45 -9.60
N ALA A 338 9.26 -6.78 -8.40
CA ALA A 338 9.87 -5.81 -7.50
C ALA A 338 11.09 -5.13 -8.13
N GLY A 339 11.97 -5.92 -8.77
CA GLY A 339 13.17 -5.43 -9.46
C GLY A 339 12.84 -4.48 -10.61
N PHE A 340 11.92 -4.84 -11.49
CA PHE A 340 11.51 -3.96 -12.60
C PHE A 340 10.75 -2.72 -12.12
N THR A 341 9.93 -2.85 -11.07
CA THR A 341 9.23 -1.71 -10.47
C THR A 341 10.23 -0.76 -9.81
N PHE A 342 11.22 -1.27 -9.10
CA PHE A 342 12.32 -0.48 -8.54
C PHE A 342 13.11 0.24 -9.64
N LEU A 343 13.47 -0.45 -10.71
CA LEU A 343 14.13 0.16 -11.87
C LEU A 343 13.27 1.28 -12.46
N SER A 344 11.95 1.05 -12.61
CA SER A 344 11.01 2.07 -13.06
C SER A 344 11.01 3.28 -12.13
N SER A 345 11.02 3.08 -10.82
CA SER A 345 11.10 4.16 -9.83
C SER A 345 12.38 4.98 -9.97
N VAL A 346 13.53 4.32 -10.10
CA VAL A 346 14.82 4.99 -10.31
C VAL A 346 14.84 5.77 -11.62
N MET A 347 14.32 5.20 -12.72
CA MET A 347 14.24 5.90 -14.00
C MET A 347 13.30 7.10 -13.92
N GLY A 348 12.18 6.97 -13.21
CA GLY A 348 11.33 8.10 -12.87
C GLY A 348 12.12 9.21 -12.18
N LEU A 349 12.97 8.88 -11.19
CA LEU A 349 13.77 9.87 -10.42
C LEU A 349 14.68 10.66 -11.35
N LEU A 350 15.32 9.94 -12.28
CA LEU A 350 16.21 10.53 -13.26
C LEU A 350 15.48 11.45 -14.25
N ILE A 351 14.27 11.09 -14.68
CA ILE A 351 13.45 11.91 -15.60
C ILE A 351 13.12 13.26 -14.96
N THR A 352 12.89 13.31 -13.66
CA THR A 352 12.43 14.54 -12.98
C THR A 352 13.55 15.41 -12.41
N HIS A 353 14.70 14.84 -12.02
CA HIS A 353 15.73 15.59 -11.29
C HIS A 353 16.49 16.62 -12.14
N LYS A 354 16.59 16.44 -13.47
CA LYS A 354 17.35 17.36 -14.34
C LYS A 354 16.42 18.17 -15.23
N SER A 355 16.51 19.50 -15.26
CA SER A 355 15.89 20.27 -16.34
C SER A 355 16.60 19.92 -17.66
N ALA A 356 15.87 19.84 -18.76
CA ALA A 356 16.44 19.57 -20.07
C ALA A 356 16.65 20.89 -20.80
N ASN A 357 17.86 21.44 -20.70
CA ASN A 357 18.21 22.72 -21.32
C ASN A 357 18.98 22.53 -22.64
N THR A 358 19.51 21.33 -22.90
CA THR A 358 20.25 21.01 -24.13
C THR A 358 19.62 19.86 -24.91
N SER A 359 19.82 19.84 -26.23
CA SER A 359 19.32 18.76 -27.11
C SER A 359 19.82 17.37 -26.69
N THR A 360 21.07 17.28 -26.24
CA THR A 360 21.66 16.05 -25.70
C THR A 360 20.91 15.57 -24.45
N GLN A 361 20.57 16.47 -23.52
CA GLN A 361 19.79 16.13 -22.33
C GLN A 361 18.38 15.63 -22.68
N ILE A 362 17.73 16.23 -23.69
CA ILE A 362 16.42 15.76 -24.18
C ILE A 362 16.54 14.33 -24.72
N ARG A 363 17.58 14.02 -25.51
CA ARG A 363 17.80 12.66 -26.02
C ARG A 363 17.99 11.64 -24.89
N TRP A 364 18.78 11.97 -23.87
CA TRP A 364 18.94 11.12 -22.70
C TRP A 364 17.63 10.90 -21.96
N LYS A 365 16.82 11.95 -21.75
CA LYS A 365 15.49 11.81 -21.13
C LYS A 365 14.56 10.91 -21.94
N LEU A 366 14.55 11.02 -23.26
CA LEU A 366 13.75 10.14 -24.11
C LEU A 366 14.18 8.68 -23.98
N ILE A 367 15.48 8.41 -23.85
CA ILE A 367 15.99 7.06 -23.57
C ILE A 367 15.53 6.60 -22.19
N THR A 368 15.67 7.42 -21.14
CA THR A 368 15.21 7.09 -19.78
C THR A 368 13.71 6.81 -19.72
N ILE A 369 12.89 7.59 -20.44
CA ILE A 369 11.44 7.36 -20.55
C ILE A 369 11.14 6.02 -21.24
N LYS A 370 11.89 5.66 -22.29
CA LYS A 370 11.75 4.35 -22.93
C LYS A 370 12.09 3.21 -21.97
N ILE A 371 13.19 3.31 -21.23
CA ILE A 371 13.56 2.31 -20.22
C ILE A 371 12.48 2.19 -19.14
N PHE A 372 11.98 3.32 -18.63
CA PHE A 372 10.87 3.37 -17.67
C PHE A 372 9.60 2.66 -18.17
N MET A 373 9.21 2.91 -19.42
CA MET A 373 8.04 2.24 -20.01
C MET A 373 8.30 0.74 -20.19
N SER A 374 9.47 0.36 -20.69
CA SER A 374 9.85 -1.05 -20.84
C SER A 374 9.85 -1.79 -19.50
N SER A 375 10.41 -1.20 -18.43
CA SER A 375 10.36 -1.79 -17.10
C SER A 375 8.93 -1.90 -16.58
N SER A 376 8.07 -0.90 -16.84
CA SER A 376 6.65 -0.97 -16.47
C SER A 376 5.89 -2.08 -17.21
N VAL A 377 6.21 -2.34 -18.48
CA VAL A 377 5.63 -3.46 -19.25
C VAL A 377 6.09 -4.80 -18.70
N LEU A 378 7.37 -4.93 -18.34
CA LEU A 378 7.89 -6.16 -17.74
C LEU A 378 7.32 -6.41 -16.34
N SER A 379 7.12 -5.37 -15.54
CA SER A 379 6.36 -5.46 -14.28
C SER A 379 4.92 -5.92 -14.54
N ALA A 380 4.22 -5.34 -15.52
CA ALA A 380 2.85 -5.74 -15.85
C ALA A 380 2.80 -7.22 -16.27
N ALA A 381 3.72 -7.67 -17.12
CA ALA A 381 3.82 -9.07 -17.54
C ALA A 381 4.11 -9.99 -16.35
N SER A 382 4.99 -9.58 -15.43
CA SER A 382 5.26 -10.36 -14.20
C SER A 382 4.01 -10.46 -13.32
N ALA A 383 3.26 -9.37 -13.15
CA ALA A 383 2.00 -9.38 -12.41
C ALA A 383 0.94 -10.29 -13.06
N VAL A 384 0.85 -10.30 -14.40
CA VAL A 384 -0.03 -11.24 -15.13
C VAL A 384 0.40 -12.69 -14.89
N ASN A 385 1.69 -13.00 -14.87
CA ASN A 385 2.16 -14.34 -14.55
C ASN A 385 1.78 -14.74 -13.12
N ILE A 386 2.00 -13.88 -12.12
CA ILE A 386 1.59 -14.13 -10.73
C ILE A 386 0.07 -14.40 -10.68
N LEU A 387 -0.73 -13.62 -11.40
CA LEU A 387 -2.18 -13.80 -11.46
C LEU A 387 -2.55 -15.15 -12.09
N VAL A 388 -1.96 -15.50 -13.24
CA VAL A 388 -2.25 -16.77 -13.94
C VAL A 388 -1.87 -17.96 -13.07
N PHE A 389 -0.67 -17.98 -12.49
CA PHE A 389 -0.26 -19.05 -11.59
C PHE A 389 -1.14 -19.09 -10.34
N GLY A 390 -1.43 -17.94 -9.71
CA GLY A 390 -2.30 -17.86 -8.54
C GLY A 390 -3.69 -18.42 -8.80
N VAL A 391 -4.30 -18.11 -9.95
CA VAL A 391 -5.61 -18.64 -10.34
C VAL A 391 -5.53 -20.12 -10.72
N MET A 392 -4.50 -20.54 -11.47
CA MET A 392 -4.30 -21.94 -11.82
C MET A 392 -4.18 -22.80 -10.57
N PHE A 393 -3.33 -22.43 -9.61
CA PHE A 393 -3.22 -23.16 -8.34
C PHE A 393 -4.51 -23.10 -7.54
N TRP A 394 -5.19 -21.94 -7.47
CA TRP A 394 -6.46 -21.86 -6.76
C TRP A 394 -7.51 -22.85 -7.30
N LEU A 395 -7.59 -23.03 -8.63
CA LEU A 395 -8.52 -23.96 -9.27
C LEU A 395 -8.04 -25.42 -9.17
N ASP A 396 -6.77 -25.67 -9.46
CA ASP A 396 -6.19 -27.01 -9.62
C ASP A 396 -5.79 -27.71 -8.32
N VAL A 397 -5.59 -26.95 -7.23
CA VAL A 397 -5.37 -27.52 -5.89
C VAL A 397 -6.52 -28.45 -5.49
N SER A 398 -7.70 -28.33 -6.09
CA SER A 398 -8.81 -29.28 -5.87
C SER A 398 -8.66 -30.64 -6.56
N ALA A 399 -7.86 -30.74 -7.62
CA ALA A 399 -7.77 -31.92 -8.48
C ALA A 399 -6.52 -32.78 -8.19
N THR A 400 -5.46 -32.17 -7.65
CA THR A 400 -4.21 -32.89 -7.36
C THR A 400 -4.28 -33.59 -6.00
N ALA A 401 -4.06 -34.90 -6.00
CA ALA A 401 -3.97 -35.68 -4.77
C ALA A 401 -2.70 -35.28 -4.00
N ILE A 402 -2.85 -34.45 -2.96
CA ILE A 402 -1.75 -34.12 -2.05
C ILE A 402 -1.30 -35.42 -1.35
N SER A 403 0.00 -35.73 -1.49
CA SER A 403 0.62 -36.85 -0.79
C SER A 403 0.57 -36.63 0.71
N GLU A 404 0.56 -37.72 1.48
CA GLU A 404 0.47 -37.62 2.94
C GLU A 404 1.67 -36.88 3.53
N SER A 405 2.88 -37.10 3.00
CA SER A 405 4.09 -36.39 3.43
C SER A 405 3.96 -34.89 3.20
N THR A 406 3.48 -34.49 2.01
CA THR A 406 3.25 -33.09 1.72
C THR A 406 2.21 -32.52 2.68
N LYS A 407 1.05 -33.19 2.91
CA LYS A 407 0.07 -32.76 3.92
C LYS A 407 0.69 -32.47 5.30
N VAL A 408 1.63 -33.29 5.76
CA VAL A 408 2.31 -33.15 7.06
C VAL A 408 3.24 -31.95 7.07
N ASP A 409 4.11 -31.81 6.07
CA ASP A 409 5.06 -30.69 6.01
C ASP A 409 4.33 -29.34 5.96
N ILE A 410 3.20 -29.37 5.27
CA ILE A 410 2.25 -28.29 5.15
C ILE A 410 1.68 -27.89 6.50
N ALA A 411 1.02 -28.84 7.17
CA ALA A 411 0.36 -28.61 8.45
C ALA A 411 1.38 -28.11 9.48
N CYS A 412 2.56 -28.72 9.50
CA CYS A 412 3.71 -28.32 10.31
C CYS A 412 4.09 -26.85 10.10
N SER A 413 4.16 -26.38 8.84
CA SER A 413 4.49 -24.98 8.55
C SER A 413 3.43 -23.97 8.98
N PHE A 414 2.18 -24.39 9.20
CA PHE A 414 1.11 -23.53 9.70
C PHE A 414 0.92 -23.63 11.22
N ASP A 415 1.39 -24.71 11.84
CA ASP A 415 1.18 -25.04 13.24
C ASP A 415 2.47 -24.99 14.05
N TYR A 416 2.98 -23.77 14.21
CA TYR A 416 4.24 -23.52 14.93
C TYR A 416 4.16 -23.73 16.46
N SER A 417 2.97 -23.75 17.06
CA SER A 417 2.85 -23.50 18.50
C SER A 417 2.25 -24.60 19.37
N SER A 418 1.58 -25.64 18.83
CA SER A 418 0.97 -26.59 19.77
C SER A 418 0.46 -27.93 19.23
N SER A 419 -0.16 -27.99 18.07
CA SER A 419 -1.04 -29.14 17.75
C SER A 419 -0.28 -30.30 17.08
N CYS A 420 0.79 -29.99 16.33
CA CYS A 420 1.74 -30.93 15.73
C CYS A 420 3.17 -30.70 16.29
N THR A 421 3.29 -30.69 17.63
CA THR A 421 4.56 -30.40 18.32
C THR A 421 5.68 -31.34 17.90
N GLY A 422 6.75 -30.77 17.33
CA GLY A 422 7.92 -31.49 16.83
C GLY A 422 7.82 -31.97 15.38
N CYS A 423 6.75 -31.62 14.66
CA CYS A 423 6.48 -32.06 13.28
C CYS A 423 6.85 -33.54 13.06
N PRO A 424 6.21 -34.45 13.82
CA PRO A 424 6.40 -35.89 13.62
C PRO A 424 6.03 -36.28 12.19
N GLN A 425 6.38 -37.51 11.78
CA GLN A 425 6.06 -38.04 10.46
C GLN A 425 4.55 -38.04 10.12
N THR A 426 3.67 -37.79 11.10
CA THR A 426 2.21 -37.76 10.97
C THR A 426 1.58 -36.57 11.71
N CYS A 427 0.85 -35.71 11.01
CA CYS A 427 -0.06 -34.70 11.59
C CYS A 427 -1.51 -35.12 11.32
N ASP A 428 -2.05 -36.01 12.14
CA ASP A 428 -3.40 -36.58 11.95
C ASP A 428 -4.52 -35.58 12.27
N GLU A 429 -4.20 -34.55 13.06
CA GLU A 429 -5.12 -33.48 13.39
C GLU A 429 -5.55 -32.68 12.18
N TRP A 430 -4.72 -32.59 11.14
CA TRP A 430 -5.02 -31.85 9.92
C TRP A 430 -5.56 -32.79 8.85
N THR A 431 -6.81 -32.56 8.44
CA THR A 431 -7.38 -33.25 7.29
C THR A 431 -6.84 -32.65 5.98
N LYS A 432 -6.86 -33.45 4.90
CA LYS A 432 -6.45 -32.96 3.57
C LYS A 432 -7.29 -31.78 3.11
N ASP A 433 -8.60 -31.82 3.35
CA ASP A 433 -9.51 -30.74 2.96
C ASP A 433 -9.21 -29.43 3.67
N GLN A 434 -8.86 -29.49 4.96
CA GLN A 434 -8.46 -28.32 5.74
C GLN A 434 -7.16 -27.69 5.22
N VAL A 435 -6.18 -28.53 4.90
CA VAL A 435 -4.92 -28.11 4.25
C VAL A 435 -5.20 -27.45 2.90
N LEU A 436 -6.01 -28.09 2.05
CA LEU A 436 -6.42 -27.58 0.74
C LEU A 436 -7.15 -26.25 0.85
N GLN A 437 -7.99 -26.08 1.86
CA GLN A 437 -8.73 -24.86 2.13
C GLN A 437 -7.79 -23.70 2.48
N VAL A 438 -6.81 -23.91 3.36
CA VAL A 438 -5.80 -22.88 3.68
C VAL A 438 -5.02 -22.49 2.43
N LEU A 439 -4.56 -23.47 1.66
CA LEU A 439 -3.85 -23.25 0.40
C LEU A 439 -4.66 -22.41 -0.59
N ARG A 440 -5.93 -22.77 -0.81
CA ARG A 440 -6.82 -22.03 -1.72
C ARG A 440 -6.96 -20.57 -1.29
N SER A 441 -7.15 -20.32 0.00
CA SER A 441 -7.22 -18.95 0.53
C SER A 441 -5.92 -18.18 0.28
N SER A 442 -4.75 -18.79 0.49
CA SER A 442 -3.45 -18.16 0.22
C SER A 442 -3.27 -17.80 -1.27
N PHE A 443 -3.62 -18.70 -2.19
CA PHE A 443 -3.50 -18.45 -3.62
C PHE A 443 -4.51 -17.41 -4.14
N LYS A 444 -5.73 -17.37 -3.58
CA LYS A 444 -6.69 -16.27 -3.84
C LYS A 444 -6.09 -14.91 -3.49
N VAL A 445 -5.45 -14.80 -2.34
CA VAL A 445 -4.82 -13.57 -1.85
C VAL A 445 -3.66 -13.16 -2.76
N VAL A 446 -2.84 -14.12 -3.20
CA VAL A 446 -1.78 -13.87 -4.20
C VAL A 446 -2.35 -13.36 -5.52
N ALA A 447 -3.41 -13.98 -6.03
CA ALA A 447 -4.08 -13.57 -7.26
C ALA A 447 -4.67 -12.16 -7.14
N ALA A 448 -5.36 -11.86 -6.03
CA ALA A 448 -5.92 -10.54 -5.79
C ALA A 448 -4.83 -9.45 -5.65
N LEU A 449 -3.71 -9.76 -5.02
CA LEU A 449 -2.54 -8.86 -4.96
C LEU A 449 -1.97 -8.63 -6.36
N ALA A 450 -1.88 -9.66 -7.20
CA ALA A 450 -1.39 -9.56 -8.56
C ALA A 450 -2.23 -8.59 -9.43
N VAL A 451 -3.56 -8.57 -9.25
CA VAL A 451 -4.43 -7.59 -9.92
C VAL A 451 -4.05 -6.16 -9.55
N ILE A 452 -3.80 -5.88 -8.27
CA ILE A 452 -3.38 -4.55 -7.81
C ILE A 452 -2.04 -4.16 -8.44
N LEU A 453 -1.06 -5.07 -8.41
CA LEU A 453 0.26 -4.86 -9.00
C LEU A 453 0.18 -4.61 -10.51
N PHE A 454 -0.71 -5.31 -11.20
CA PHE A 454 -0.98 -5.08 -12.62
C PHE A 454 -1.56 -3.68 -12.87
N LEU A 455 -2.57 -3.27 -12.10
CA LEU A 455 -3.17 -1.93 -12.21
C LEU A 455 -2.14 -0.82 -11.97
N TYR A 456 -1.22 -1.00 -11.02
CA TYR A 456 -0.11 -0.07 -10.82
C TYR A 456 0.83 0.00 -12.03
N SER A 457 1.15 -1.14 -12.61
CA SER A 457 2.02 -1.19 -13.79
C SER A 457 1.37 -0.46 -14.98
N LEU A 458 0.04 -0.59 -15.16
CA LEU A 458 -0.70 0.17 -16.16
C LEU A 458 -0.72 1.68 -15.88
N ALA A 459 -0.88 2.08 -14.61
CA ALA A 459 -0.82 3.49 -14.22
C ALA A 459 0.57 4.11 -14.50
N ASN A 460 1.64 3.36 -14.21
CA ASN A 460 3.01 3.76 -14.54
C ASN A 460 3.19 3.88 -16.05
N LEU A 461 2.73 2.89 -16.83
CA LEU A 461 2.82 2.93 -18.29
C LEU A 461 2.10 4.15 -18.88
N ARG A 462 0.90 4.47 -18.39
CA ARG A 462 0.15 5.67 -18.78
C ARG A 462 0.92 6.95 -18.48
N THR A 463 1.60 7.00 -17.35
CA THR A 463 2.45 8.13 -16.95
C THR A 463 3.65 8.27 -17.89
N GLY A 464 4.33 7.16 -18.18
CA GLY A 464 5.44 7.10 -19.13
C GLY A 464 5.04 7.55 -20.55
N MET A 465 3.88 7.10 -21.05
CA MET A 465 3.34 7.54 -22.34
C MET A 465 3.04 9.04 -22.38
N SER A 466 2.63 9.62 -21.24
CA SER A 466 2.36 11.05 -21.12
C SER A 466 3.67 11.86 -21.14
N TRP A 467 4.69 11.42 -20.42
CA TRP A 467 6.04 12.00 -20.51
C TRP A 467 6.63 11.88 -21.91
N LEU A 468 6.48 10.72 -22.57
CA LEU A 468 6.98 10.53 -23.92
C LEU A 468 6.37 11.55 -24.91
N ARG A 469 5.04 11.71 -24.88
CA ARG A 469 4.33 12.67 -25.74
C ARG A 469 4.80 14.10 -25.47
N PHE A 470 4.99 14.44 -24.20
CA PHE A 470 5.48 15.75 -23.82
C PHE A 470 6.90 16.02 -24.35
N TYR A 471 7.87 15.17 -24.02
CA TYR A 471 9.27 15.41 -24.41
C TYR A 471 9.50 15.30 -25.93
N LYS A 472 8.65 14.57 -26.65
CA LYS A 472 8.63 14.59 -28.12
C LYS A 472 8.13 15.92 -28.69
N SER A 473 7.19 16.57 -28.01
CA SER A 473 6.59 17.84 -28.45
C SER A 473 7.37 19.06 -27.97
N TYR A 474 8.29 18.87 -27.00
CA TYR A 474 9.12 19.93 -26.44
C TYR A 474 10.11 20.45 -27.49
N ARG A 475 9.80 21.61 -28.08
CA ARG A 475 10.74 22.38 -28.89
C ARG A 475 11.51 23.30 -27.94
N VAL A 476 12.84 23.25 -28.01
CA VAL A 476 13.67 24.24 -27.33
C VAL A 476 13.47 25.56 -28.07
N GLU A 477 12.55 26.39 -27.60
CA GLU A 477 12.49 27.78 -28.04
C GLU A 477 13.75 28.46 -27.50
N TYR A 478 14.71 28.69 -28.40
CA TYR A 478 15.86 29.54 -28.13
C TYR A 478 15.32 30.97 -27.92
N VAL A 479 15.33 31.44 -26.67
CA VAL A 479 15.08 32.85 -26.32
C VAL A 479 16.40 33.60 -26.37
#